data_AF-A0A1B1S905-F1
#
_entry.id   AF-A0A1B1S905-F1
#
_cell.length_a   1.000
_cell.length_b   1.000
_cell.length_c   1.000
_cell.angle_alpha   90.00
_cell.angle_beta   90.00
_cell.angle_gamma   90.00
#
_symmetry.space_group_name_H-M   'P 1'
#
loop_
_entity.id
_entity.type
_entity.pdbx_description
1 polymer ?
#
loop_
_entity_poly.entity_id
_entity_poly.type
_entity_poly.pdbx_seq_one_letter_code
_entity_poly.pdbx_strand_id
1 'polypeptide(L)'
;MIGSGQETFGGRANINVKYQNVTFGANTSIAHILYDIVPTEDRFTKETIPSLALAMASIFPVYNEDGSYNFDNYNWSYKQQAVINPVALANEREDRMKRNKVMGKTFFSWEIISGLNLKTEFSTAWNSYRREIYRPSTLPTSVNKVPPSNPEGTLRIKDYLSWTWENTLSYNTRINNIHDISAVLGQSMQRESIEGSRITANGFPNDLVTTLNASTVATN
;
A
#
# COMPACT_ATOMS: atom_id res chain seq x y z
N MET A 1 3.49 -10.43 -15.24
CA MET A 1 2.65 -11.58 -14.85
C MET A 1 1.23 -11.28 -15.29
N ILE A 2 0.47 -12.28 -15.75
CA ILE A 2 -0.95 -12.07 -16.09
C ILE A 2 -1.68 -11.59 -14.83
N GLY A 3 -2.59 -10.62 -14.95
CA GLY A 3 -3.40 -10.11 -13.84
C GLY A 3 -2.70 -9.13 -12.88
N SER A 4 -1.44 -8.73 -13.13
CA SER A 4 -0.77 -7.70 -12.33
C SER A 4 -0.79 -6.34 -13.02
N GLY A 5 -1.12 -5.30 -12.27
CA GLY A 5 -1.19 -3.92 -12.77
C GLY A 5 -0.88 -2.90 -11.67
N GLN A 6 -0.41 -1.72 -12.09
CA GLN A 6 -0.28 -0.57 -11.20
C GLN A 6 -0.69 0.71 -11.95
N GLU A 7 -1.59 1.48 -11.35
CA GLU A 7 -1.99 2.79 -11.85
C GLU A 7 -1.73 3.85 -10.78
N THR A 8 -1.23 5.01 -11.20
CA THR A 8 -0.88 6.11 -10.29
C THR A 8 -1.48 7.41 -10.78
N PHE A 9 -2.32 8.03 -9.95
CA PHE A 9 -2.88 9.36 -10.16
C PHE A 9 -2.30 10.29 -9.11
N GLY A 10 -1.77 11.44 -9.50
CA GLY A 10 -1.15 12.34 -8.54
C GLY A 10 -1.10 13.78 -9.02
N GLY A 11 -0.92 14.67 -8.04
CA GLY A 11 -0.80 16.09 -8.26
C GLY A 11 0.11 16.73 -7.23
N ARG A 12 0.76 17.84 -7.61
CA ARG A 12 1.61 18.62 -6.73
C ARG A 12 1.36 20.10 -6.95
N ALA A 13 1.23 20.85 -5.87
CA ALA A 13 1.16 22.30 -5.89
C ALA A 13 2.23 22.90 -4.96
N ASN A 14 2.85 23.99 -5.43
CA ASN A 14 3.88 24.71 -4.71
C ASN A 14 3.54 26.20 -4.78
N ILE A 15 3.47 26.86 -3.63
CA ILE A 15 3.18 28.28 -3.52
C ILE A 15 4.28 28.90 -2.66
N ASN A 16 4.88 29.98 -3.14
CA ASN A 16 5.84 30.77 -2.38
C ASN A 16 5.47 32.24 -2.57
N VAL A 17 5.32 32.96 -1.45
CA VAL A 17 4.97 34.38 -1.42
C VAL A 17 6.00 35.09 -0.57
N LYS A 18 6.67 36.08 -1.16
CA LYS A 18 7.57 36.98 -0.45
C LYS A 18 6.93 38.36 -0.37
N TYR A 19 6.82 38.89 0.85
CA TYR A 19 6.35 40.24 1.10
C TYR A 19 7.28 40.92 2.11
N GLN A 20 8.00 41.94 1.65
CA GLN A 20 9.03 42.63 2.44
C GLN A 20 10.04 41.61 3.03
N ASN A 21 10.16 41.61 4.36
CA ASN A 21 11.07 40.75 5.12
C ASN A 21 10.47 39.40 5.49
N VAL A 22 9.28 39.08 5.00
CA VAL A 22 8.55 37.85 5.30
C VAL A 22 8.43 37.00 4.04
N THR A 23 8.72 35.71 4.16
CA THR A 23 8.49 34.70 3.13
C THR A 23 7.62 33.60 3.70
N PHE A 24 6.50 33.34 3.05
CA PHE A 24 5.63 32.22 3.33
C PHE A 24 5.67 31.25 2.15
N GLY A 25 5.63 29.95 2.43
CA GLY A 25 5.44 28.98 1.36
C GLY A 25 4.74 27.71 1.82
N ALA A 26 4.07 27.07 0.86
CA ALA A 26 3.33 25.84 1.04
C ALA A 26 3.62 24.89 -0.13
N ASN A 27 3.86 23.63 0.20
CA ASN A 27 4.07 22.52 -0.72
C ASN A 27 3.05 21.44 -0.37
N THR A 28 2.27 20.99 -1.35
CA THR A 28 1.37 19.85 -1.16
C THR A 28 1.52 18.89 -2.32
N SER A 29 1.49 17.60 -2.01
CA SER A 29 1.45 16.53 -3.00
C SER A 29 0.47 15.46 -2.57
N ILE A 30 -0.29 14.98 -3.54
CA ILE A 30 -1.24 13.88 -3.37
C ILE A 30 -0.95 12.81 -4.41
N ALA A 31 -1.08 11.56 -4.01
CA ALA A 31 -1.01 10.42 -4.92
C ALA A 31 -2.01 9.35 -4.49
N HIS A 32 -2.79 8.87 -5.46
CA HIS A 32 -3.66 7.71 -5.36
C HIS A 32 -3.07 6.62 -6.25
N ILE A 33 -2.75 5.48 -5.65
CA ILE A 33 -2.12 4.36 -6.34
C ILE A 33 -3.01 3.14 -6.20
N LEU A 34 -3.34 2.54 -7.34
CA LEU A 34 -4.07 1.29 -7.44
C LEU A 34 -3.08 0.20 -7.83
N TYR A 35 -3.16 -0.94 -7.14
CA TYR A 35 -2.35 -2.11 -7.41
C TYR A 35 -3.27 -3.32 -7.56
N ASP A 36 -3.09 -4.05 -8.66
CA ASP A 36 -3.61 -5.41 -8.83
C ASP A 36 -2.45 -6.37 -8.54
N ILE A 37 -2.55 -7.04 -7.40
CA ILE A 37 -1.52 -7.92 -6.87
C ILE A 37 -1.88 -9.35 -7.25
N VAL A 38 -0.89 -10.07 -7.77
CA VAL A 38 -0.98 -11.53 -7.92
C VAL A 38 -0.07 -12.18 -6.88
N PRO A 39 -0.41 -13.36 -6.34
CA PRO A 39 0.44 -14.04 -5.37
C PRO A 39 1.73 -14.53 -6.03
N THR A 40 2.78 -13.73 -5.92
CA THR A 40 4.09 -14.07 -6.47
C THR A 40 5.05 -14.59 -5.41
N GLU A 41 4.83 -14.22 -4.15
CA GLU A 41 5.75 -14.42 -3.04
C GLU A 41 4.98 -14.78 -1.75
N ASP A 42 5.34 -15.91 -1.13
CA ASP A 42 4.98 -16.34 0.22
C ASP A 42 5.78 -17.64 0.51
N ARG A 43 5.61 -18.24 1.69
CA ARG A 43 6.15 -19.58 1.99
C ARG A 43 5.62 -20.59 0.98
N PHE A 44 6.45 -21.59 0.65
CA PHE A 44 6.13 -22.72 -0.26
C PHE A 44 4.82 -23.46 0.09
N THR A 45 4.33 -23.30 1.33
CA THR A 45 3.08 -23.88 1.83
C THR A 45 1.83 -23.07 1.46
N LYS A 46 1.97 -21.93 0.77
CA LYS A 46 0.87 -21.07 0.36
C LYS A 46 0.79 -20.94 -1.16
N GLU A 47 -0.39 -20.57 -1.61
CA GLU A 47 -0.80 -20.40 -3.00
C GLU A 47 -0.03 -19.27 -3.68
N THR A 48 1.17 -19.59 -4.18
CA THR A 48 2.02 -18.69 -4.96
C THR A 48 2.11 -19.21 -6.37
N ILE A 49 1.83 -18.34 -7.36
CA ILE A 49 1.79 -18.71 -8.77
C ILE A 49 3.11 -19.35 -9.23
N PRO A 50 4.31 -18.81 -8.90
CA PRO A 50 5.56 -19.42 -9.35
C PRO A 50 5.82 -20.81 -8.76
N SER A 51 5.53 -21.01 -7.47
CA SER A 51 5.75 -22.30 -6.81
C SER A 51 4.75 -23.35 -7.29
N LEU A 52 3.49 -22.96 -7.50
CA LEU A 52 2.46 -23.84 -8.06
C LEU A 52 2.75 -24.20 -9.52
N ALA A 53 3.22 -23.25 -10.33
CA ALA A 53 3.64 -23.52 -11.71
C ALA A 53 4.83 -24.47 -11.79
N LEU A 54 5.75 -24.42 -10.83
CA LEU A 54 6.87 -25.37 -10.74
C LEU A 54 6.44 -26.75 -10.21
N ALA A 55 5.49 -26.78 -9.28
CA ALA A 55 4.99 -28.02 -8.68
C ALA A 55 3.98 -28.76 -9.58
N MET A 56 3.31 -28.06 -10.49
CA MET A 56 2.33 -28.65 -11.40
C MET A 56 3.02 -29.55 -12.42
N ALA A 57 2.76 -30.86 -12.31
CA ALA A 57 3.17 -31.83 -13.32
C ALA A 57 2.63 -31.45 -14.71
N SER A 58 3.53 -31.38 -15.70
CA SER A 58 3.24 -30.96 -17.07
C SER A 58 2.32 -31.91 -17.85
N ILE A 59 1.98 -33.07 -17.28
CA ILE A 59 1.06 -34.05 -17.86
C ILE A 59 -0.40 -33.61 -17.75
N PHE A 60 -0.71 -32.69 -16.82
CA PHE A 60 -2.07 -32.18 -16.66
C PHE A 60 -2.27 -30.95 -17.54
N PRO A 61 -3.33 -30.92 -18.36
CA PRO A 61 -3.65 -29.73 -19.13
C PRO A 61 -4.10 -28.59 -18.20
N VAL A 62 -3.97 -27.35 -18.65
CA VAL A 62 -4.42 -26.16 -17.89
C VAL A 62 -5.95 -26.08 -17.84
N TYR A 63 -6.62 -26.49 -18.91
CA TYR A 63 -8.07 -26.49 -19.04
C TYR A 63 -8.55 -27.90 -19.38
N ASN A 64 -9.76 -28.24 -18.93
CA ASN A 64 -10.48 -29.42 -19.35
C ASN A 64 -11.04 -29.22 -20.78
N GLU A 65 -11.54 -30.30 -21.40
CA GLU A 65 -12.13 -30.24 -22.75
C GLU A 65 -13.35 -29.32 -22.85
N ASP A 66 -14.05 -29.10 -21.73
CA ASP A 66 -15.18 -28.18 -21.61
C ASP A 66 -14.78 -26.70 -21.40
N GLY A 67 -13.47 -26.41 -21.32
CA GLY A 67 -12.92 -25.08 -21.07
C GLY A 67 -12.84 -24.66 -19.61
N SER A 68 -13.31 -25.49 -18.66
CA SER A 68 -13.13 -25.25 -17.21
C SER A 68 -11.67 -25.46 -16.78
N TYR A 69 -11.25 -24.88 -15.65
CA TYR A 69 -9.91 -25.11 -15.13
C TYR A 69 -9.72 -26.57 -14.67
N ASN A 70 -8.60 -27.18 -15.05
CA ASN A 70 -8.24 -28.51 -14.56
C ASN A 70 -7.71 -28.43 -13.12
N PHE A 71 -8.25 -29.26 -12.24
CA PHE A 71 -7.79 -29.40 -10.85
C PHE A 71 -7.37 -30.84 -10.52
N ASP A 72 -7.12 -31.70 -11.52
CA ASP A 72 -6.80 -33.12 -11.28
C ASP A 72 -5.46 -33.30 -10.56
N ASN A 73 -4.53 -32.37 -10.79
CA ASN A 73 -3.26 -32.29 -10.06
C ASN A 73 -3.48 -32.18 -8.54
N TYR A 74 -4.54 -31.48 -8.13
CA TYR A 74 -4.91 -31.29 -6.73
C TYR A 74 -5.37 -32.59 -6.05
N ASN A 75 -5.90 -33.55 -6.82
CA ASN A 75 -6.43 -34.83 -6.34
C ASN A 75 -5.48 -36.01 -6.59
N TRP A 76 -4.24 -35.76 -7.05
CA TRP A 76 -3.28 -36.82 -7.34
C TRP A 76 -2.87 -37.56 -6.05
N SER A 77 -3.18 -38.86 -6.02
CA SER A 77 -3.33 -39.69 -4.83
C SER A 77 -2.04 -39.99 -4.02
N TYR A 78 -0.89 -39.42 -4.38
CA TYR A 78 0.43 -39.76 -3.83
C TYR A 78 0.99 -38.75 -2.82
N LYS A 79 0.22 -38.39 -1.78
CA LYS A 79 0.70 -37.50 -0.67
C LYS A 79 1.43 -36.22 -1.13
N GLN A 80 1.16 -35.73 -2.34
CA GLN A 80 1.78 -34.52 -2.86
C GLN A 80 1.07 -33.30 -2.29
N GLN A 81 1.78 -32.18 -2.22
CA GLN A 81 1.20 -30.90 -1.83
C GLN A 81 0.05 -30.58 -2.79
N ALA A 82 -1.05 -30.07 -2.26
CA ALA A 82 -2.24 -29.82 -3.06
C ALA A 82 -1.97 -28.65 -4.02
N VAL A 83 -1.62 -28.96 -5.28
CA VAL A 83 -1.22 -27.97 -6.29
C VAL A 83 -2.48 -27.45 -6.97
N ILE A 84 -2.85 -26.21 -6.66
CA ILE A 84 -3.92 -25.50 -7.37
C ILE A 84 -3.40 -25.07 -8.74
N ASN A 85 -4.27 -25.12 -9.74
CA ASN A 85 -3.97 -24.60 -11.07
C ASN A 85 -3.50 -23.13 -10.98
N PRO A 86 -2.26 -22.83 -11.37
CA PRO A 86 -1.68 -21.49 -11.21
C PRO A 86 -2.37 -20.46 -12.11
N VAL A 87 -2.97 -20.87 -13.23
CA VAL A 87 -3.72 -19.98 -14.14
C VAL A 87 -5.09 -19.66 -13.53
N ALA A 88 -5.77 -20.66 -12.96
CA ALA A 88 -7.02 -20.43 -12.23
C ALA A 88 -6.79 -19.47 -11.05
N LEU A 89 -5.74 -19.69 -10.27
CA LEU A 89 -5.40 -18.81 -9.15
C LEU A 89 -5.09 -17.38 -9.60
N ALA A 90 -4.40 -17.21 -10.73
CA ALA A 90 -4.06 -15.88 -11.27
C ALA A 90 -5.26 -15.11 -11.81
N ASN A 91 -6.28 -15.82 -12.31
CA ASN A 91 -7.46 -15.20 -12.93
C ASN A 91 -8.62 -15.00 -11.95
N GLU A 92 -8.82 -15.95 -11.02
CA GLU A 92 -10.00 -15.99 -10.14
C GLU A 92 -9.77 -15.26 -8.82
N ARG A 93 -8.52 -15.23 -8.31
CA ARG A 93 -8.24 -14.59 -7.03
C ARG A 93 -8.06 -13.08 -7.20
N GLU A 94 -8.94 -12.30 -6.57
CA GLU A 94 -8.81 -10.84 -6.57
C GLU A 94 -7.99 -10.37 -5.37
N ASP A 95 -6.97 -9.55 -5.61
CA ASP A 95 -6.15 -8.94 -4.56
C ASP A 95 -5.80 -7.52 -4.97
N ARG A 96 -6.65 -6.58 -4.54
CA ARG A 96 -6.56 -5.17 -4.91
C ARG A 96 -6.04 -4.37 -3.73
N MET A 97 -5.01 -3.56 -3.96
CA MET A 97 -4.49 -2.64 -2.95
C MET A 97 -4.60 -1.20 -3.44
N LYS A 98 -5.25 -0.37 -2.62
CA LYS A 98 -5.34 1.07 -2.81
C LYS A 98 -4.39 1.73 -1.83
N ARG A 99 -3.58 2.67 -2.32
CA ARG A 99 -2.66 3.44 -1.51
C ARG A 99 -2.92 4.93 -1.72
N ASN A 100 -3.22 5.64 -0.65
CA ASN A 100 -3.35 7.09 -0.65
C ASN A 100 -2.14 7.69 0.04
N LYS A 101 -1.46 8.62 -0.61
CA LYS A 101 -0.34 9.36 -0.05
C LYS A 101 -0.64 10.85 -0.14
N VAL A 102 -0.57 11.53 1.00
CA VAL A 102 -0.71 12.98 1.10
C VAL A 102 0.52 13.50 1.84
N MET A 103 1.22 14.46 1.26
CA MET A 103 2.32 15.14 1.93
C MET A 103 2.08 16.64 1.86
N GLY A 104 2.20 17.29 3.00
CA GLY A 104 2.10 18.74 3.12
C GLY A 104 3.33 19.30 3.82
N LYS A 105 3.81 20.45 3.37
CA LYS A 105 4.82 21.24 4.06
C LYS A 105 4.45 22.71 3.97
N THR A 106 4.44 23.40 5.10
CA THR A 106 4.29 24.85 5.16
C THR A 106 5.49 25.42 5.88
N PHE A 107 5.97 26.57 5.42
CA PHE A 107 7.03 27.28 6.10
C PHE A 107 6.75 28.78 6.14
N PHE A 108 7.28 29.39 7.19
CA PHE A 108 7.28 30.81 7.43
C PHE A 108 8.73 31.22 7.73
N SER A 109 9.21 32.25 7.05
CA SER A 109 10.53 32.84 7.27
C SER A 109 10.36 34.33 7.47
N TRP A 110 11.01 34.87 8.49
CA TRP A 110 10.98 36.29 8.80
C TRP A 110 12.39 36.77 9.11
N GLU A 111 12.87 37.71 8.29
CA GLU A 111 14.06 38.49 8.57
C GLU A 111 13.71 39.60 9.58
N ILE A 112 14.00 39.33 10.85
CA ILE A 112 13.66 40.21 11.98
C ILE A 112 14.47 41.50 11.89
N ILE A 113 15.78 41.34 11.70
CA ILE A 113 16.75 42.39 11.38
C ILE A 113 17.70 41.85 10.31
N SER A 114 18.43 42.75 9.64
CA SER A 114 19.41 42.36 8.62
C SER A 114 20.32 41.24 9.13
N GLY A 115 20.28 40.09 8.47
CA GLY A 115 21.09 38.92 8.82
C GLY A 115 20.52 38.01 9.91
N LEU A 116 19.49 38.42 10.68
CA LEU A 116 18.78 37.58 11.65
C LEU A 116 17.46 37.07 11.06
N ASN A 117 17.43 35.78 10.70
CA ASN A 117 16.25 35.14 10.11
C ASN A 117 15.71 34.05 11.02
N LEU A 118 14.42 34.19 11.37
CA LEU A 118 13.62 33.15 12.01
C LEU A 118 12.88 32.35 10.94
N LYS A 119 12.99 31.03 11.00
CA LYS A 119 12.31 30.11 10.09
C LYS A 119 11.56 29.05 10.88
N THR A 120 10.27 28.92 10.64
CA THR A 120 9.43 27.87 11.19
C THR A 120 8.88 27.03 10.05
N GLU A 121 9.01 25.72 10.16
CA GLU A 121 8.52 24.75 9.19
C GLU A 121 7.63 23.73 9.88
N PHE A 122 6.51 23.38 9.25
CA PHE A 122 5.68 22.26 9.63
C PHE A 122 5.49 21.36 8.42
N SER A 123 5.74 20.08 8.59
CA SER A 123 5.55 19.08 7.54
C SER A 123 4.75 17.90 8.07
N THR A 124 3.95 17.31 7.20
CA THR A 124 3.16 16.13 7.50
C THR A 124 3.15 15.19 6.30
N ALA A 125 3.18 13.88 6.58
CA ALA A 125 2.97 12.86 5.59
C ALA A 125 1.96 11.84 6.12
N TRP A 126 0.92 11.61 5.33
CA TRP A 126 -0.06 10.57 5.58
C TRP A 126 -0.01 9.55 4.44
N ASN A 127 0.00 8.28 4.80
CA ASN A 127 0.07 7.17 3.85
C ASN A 127 -0.88 6.06 4.33
N SER A 128 -1.96 5.85 3.58
CA SER A 128 -2.98 4.86 3.89
C SER A 128 -2.92 3.73 2.88
N TYR A 129 -2.92 2.50 3.39
CA TYR A 129 -2.98 1.28 2.59
C TYR A 129 -4.30 0.60 2.89
N ARG A 130 -5.07 0.30 1.86
CA ARG A 130 -6.28 -0.50 1.94
C ARG A 130 -6.17 -1.65 0.96
N ARG A 131 -6.04 -2.87 1.47
CA ARG A 131 -5.90 -4.09 0.66
C ARG A 131 -7.11 -4.99 0.87
N GLU A 132 -7.77 -5.33 -0.22
CA GLU A 132 -8.92 -6.21 -0.29
C GLU A 132 -8.48 -7.48 -1.01
N ILE A 133 -8.55 -8.61 -0.32
CA ILE A 133 -8.23 -9.93 -0.85
C ILE A 133 -9.52 -10.73 -0.85
N TYR A 134 -9.90 -11.24 -2.01
CA TYR A 134 -11.06 -12.09 -2.18
C TYR A 134 -10.66 -13.38 -2.88
N ARG A 135 -11.06 -14.50 -2.28
CA ARG A 135 -10.87 -15.83 -2.82
C ARG A 135 -12.25 -16.42 -3.13
N PRO A 136 -12.59 -16.65 -4.41
CA PRO A 136 -13.88 -17.17 -4.79
C PRO A 136 -14.03 -18.66 -4.48
N SER A 137 -15.29 -19.12 -4.48
CA SER A 137 -15.65 -20.53 -4.31
C SER A 137 -15.16 -21.43 -5.45
N THR A 138 -14.85 -20.86 -6.62
CA THR A 138 -14.37 -21.55 -7.83
C THR A 138 -13.00 -22.21 -7.66
N LEU A 139 -12.23 -21.84 -6.62
CA LEU A 139 -10.93 -22.42 -6.31
C LEU A 139 -11.06 -23.52 -5.23
N PRO A 140 -10.44 -24.71 -5.42
CA PRO A 140 -10.43 -25.74 -4.37
C PRO A 140 -9.61 -25.30 -3.16
N THR A 141 -9.89 -25.87 -1.98
CA THR A 141 -9.16 -25.65 -0.72
C THR A 141 -8.66 -26.98 -0.15
N SER A 142 -7.81 -26.94 0.88
CA SER A 142 -7.30 -28.17 1.53
C SER A 142 -8.41 -29.03 2.13
N VAL A 143 -9.54 -28.39 2.47
CA VAL A 143 -10.75 -29.03 2.99
C VAL A 143 -11.68 -29.47 1.85
N ASN A 144 -11.94 -28.59 0.88
CA ASN A 144 -12.81 -28.86 -0.27
C ASN A 144 -11.97 -29.04 -1.53
N LYS A 145 -11.60 -30.29 -1.81
CA LYS A 145 -10.67 -30.64 -2.91
C LYS A 145 -11.27 -30.51 -4.31
N VAL A 146 -12.58 -30.31 -4.41
CA VAL A 146 -13.31 -30.04 -5.63
C VAL A 146 -14.17 -28.79 -5.37
N PRO A 147 -14.17 -27.79 -6.26
CA PRO A 147 -15.10 -26.67 -6.17
C PRO A 147 -16.57 -27.14 -6.10
N PRO A 148 -17.48 -26.40 -5.43
CA PRO A 148 -17.25 -25.10 -4.80
C PRO A 148 -16.62 -25.21 -3.40
N SER A 149 -15.69 -24.29 -3.09
CA SER A 149 -15.17 -24.07 -1.74
C SER A 149 -15.90 -22.92 -1.04
N ASN A 150 -15.61 -22.70 0.25
CA ASN A 150 -16.15 -21.54 0.96
C ASN A 150 -15.38 -20.28 0.53
N PRO A 151 -16.05 -19.23 0.01
CA PRO A 151 -15.37 -18.00 -0.36
C PRO A 151 -14.85 -17.27 0.89
N GLU A 152 -13.66 -16.71 0.77
CA GLU A 152 -12.96 -16.01 1.87
C GLU A 152 -12.62 -14.59 1.45
N GLY A 153 -12.84 -13.65 2.36
CA GLY A 153 -12.55 -12.23 2.15
C GLY A 153 -11.71 -11.67 3.30
N THR A 154 -10.65 -10.95 2.96
CA THR A 154 -9.81 -10.25 3.94
C THR A 154 -9.64 -8.79 3.54
N LEU A 155 -9.93 -7.88 4.46
CA LEU A 155 -9.57 -6.48 4.37
C LEU A 155 -8.44 -6.17 5.33
N ARG A 156 -7.44 -5.44 4.84
CA ARG A 156 -6.36 -4.89 5.66
C ARG A 156 -6.29 -3.40 5.43
N ILE A 157 -6.35 -2.64 6.51
CA ILE A 157 -6.12 -1.20 6.50
C ILE A 157 -4.85 -0.93 7.31
N LYS A 158 -3.96 -0.10 6.79
CA LYS A 158 -2.78 0.37 7.51
C LYS A 158 -2.55 1.83 7.22
N ASP A 159 -2.60 2.65 8.26
CA ASP A 159 -2.42 4.09 8.20
C ASP A 159 -1.09 4.47 8.86
N TYR A 160 -0.32 5.30 8.16
CA TYR A 160 0.90 5.91 8.67
C TYR A 160 0.69 7.41 8.66
N LEU A 161 0.92 8.05 9.80
CA LEU A 161 0.90 9.50 9.93
C LEU A 161 2.21 9.94 10.57
N SER A 162 2.94 10.81 9.88
CA SER A 162 4.09 11.50 10.45
C SER A 162 3.91 13.02 10.36
N TRP A 163 4.46 13.71 11.35
CA TRP A 163 4.60 15.15 11.32
C TRP A 163 5.91 15.59 11.96
N THR A 164 6.44 16.69 11.44
CA THR A 164 7.67 17.32 11.92
C THR A 164 7.45 18.82 12.01
N TRP A 165 7.78 19.40 13.16
CA TRP A 165 7.83 20.83 13.41
C TRP A 165 9.29 21.24 13.64
N GLU A 166 9.78 22.20 12.86
CA GLU A 166 11.13 22.73 12.99
C GLU A 166 11.11 24.24 13.18
N ASN A 167 11.89 24.74 14.13
CA ASN A 167 12.15 26.17 14.30
C ASN A 167 13.66 26.38 14.19
N THR A 168 14.07 27.39 13.44
CA THR A 168 15.48 27.73 13.25
C THR A 168 15.64 29.24 13.33
N LEU A 169 16.52 29.70 14.21
CA LEU A 169 16.98 31.09 14.26
C LEU A 169 18.41 31.12 13.71
N SER A 170 18.63 31.89 12.67
CA SER A 170 19.93 32.01 11.99
C SER A 170 20.40 33.46 12.02
N TYR A 171 21.66 33.70 12.35
CA TYR A 171 22.28 35.01 12.31
C TYR A 171 23.56 34.98 11.47
N ASN A 172 23.61 35.81 10.43
CA ASN A 172 24.77 35.98 9.56
C ASN A 172 25.17 37.45 9.57
N THR A 173 26.44 37.73 9.89
CA THR A 173 26.99 39.09 9.86
C THR A 173 28.42 39.12 9.37
N ARG A 174 28.83 40.26 8.86
CA ARG A 174 30.19 40.51 8.35
C ARG A 174 30.80 41.69 9.09
N ILE A 175 31.96 41.47 9.71
CA ILE A 175 32.70 42.48 10.46
C ILE A 175 33.88 42.94 9.62
N ASN A 176 33.99 44.25 9.38
CA ASN A 176 35.09 44.91 8.66
C ASN A 176 35.39 44.33 7.26
N ASN A 177 34.44 43.64 6.64
CA ASN A 177 34.63 42.89 5.39
C ASN A 177 35.78 41.85 5.40
N ILE A 178 36.24 41.44 6.58
CA ILE A 178 37.35 40.49 6.75
C ILE A 178 36.96 39.27 7.62
N HIS A 179 35.86 39.36 8.36
CA HIS A 179 35.35 38.28 9.19
C HIS A 179 33.87 38.04 8.91
N ASP A 180 33.52 36.80 8.56
CA ASP A 180 32.15 36.33 8.40
C ASP A 180 31.79 35.47 9.62
N ILE A 181 30.70 35.83 10.30
CA ILE A 181 30.18 35.08 11.45
C ILE A 181 28.79 34.57 11.09
N SER A 182 28.61 33.26 11.24
CA SER A 182 27.33 32.58 11.05
C SER A 182 27.01 31.75 12.28
N ALA A 183 25.81 31.92 12.82
CA ALA A 183 25.31 31.15 13.94
C ALA A 183 23.89 30.63 13.64
N VAL A 184 23.59 29.41 14.09
CA VAL A 184 22.27 28.80 13.94
C VAL A 184 21.88 28.15 15.26
N LEU A 185 20.66 28.43 15.70
CA LEU A 185 19.98 27.74 16.79
C LEU A 185 18.75 27.05 16.21
N GLY A 186 18.64 25.74 16.41
CA GLY A 186 17.57 24.92 15.85
C GLY A 186 16.87 24.07 16.91
N GLN A 187 15.57 23.88 16.72
CA GLN A 187 14.74 22.96 17.51
C GLN A 187 13.86 22.15 16.56
N SER A 188 13.78 20.84 16.79
CA SER A 188 13.01 19.91 15.97
C SER A 188 12.15 19.00 16.85
N MET A 189 10.90 18.81 16.44
CA MET A 189 9.94 17.90 17.06
C MET A 189 9.34 17.03 15.97
N GLN A 190 9.37 15.71 16.15
CA GLN A 190 8.82 14.76 15.19
C GLN A 190 7.97 13.71 15.90
N ARG A 191 6.92 13.23 15.22
CA ARG A 191 6.13 12.08 15.67
C ARG A 191 5.71 11.24 14.47
N GLU A 192 5.69 9.93 14.69
CA GLU A 192 5.16 8.94 13.77
C GLU A 192 4.09 8.12 14.50
N SER A 193 2.98 7.83 13.82
CA SER A 193 1.90 6.95 14.27
C SER A 193 1.63 5.91 13.19
N ILE A 194 1.47 4.66 13.61
CA ILE A 194 1.13 3.54 12.75
C ILE A 194 -0.09 2.88 13.35
N GLU A 195 -1.19 2.90 12.59
CA GLU A 195 -2.43 2.24 12.96
C GLU A 195 -2.74 1.15 11.94
N GLY A 196 -3.22 0.02 12.41
CA GLY A 196 -3.48 -1.14 11.57
C GLY A 196 -4.77 -1.82 12.00
N SER A 197 -5.60 -2.18 11.03
CA SER A 197 -6.78 -2.98 11.23
C SER A 197 -6.81 -4.11 10.21
N ARG A 198 -7.22 -5.29 10.67
CA ARG A 198 -7.43 -6.47 9.82
C ARG A 198 -8.81 -7.00 10.12
N ILE A 199 -9.64 -7.08 9.09
CA ILE A 199 -10.99 -7.64 9.19
C ILE A 199 -11.02 -8.87 8.30
N THR A 200 -11.45 -10.00 8.85
CA THR A 200 -11.65 -11.24 8.08
C THR A 200 -13.13 -11.54 8.04
N ALA A 201 -13.66 -11.77 6.84
CA ALA A 201 -15.06 -12.05 6.59
C ALA A 201 -15.21 -13.42 5.92
N ASN A 202 -16.16 -14.22 6.41
CA ASN A 202 -16.49 -15.53 5.89
C ASN A 202 -18.01 -15.62 5.67
N GLY A 203 -18.44 -16.40 4.68
CA GLY A 203 -19.88 -16.57 4.38
C GLY A 203 -20.47 -15.44 3.54
N PHE A 204 -19.84 -15.16 2.39
CA PHE A 204 -20.44 -14.31 1.36
C PHE A 204 -21.65 -15.03 0.72
N PRO A 205 -22.80 -14.35 0.50
CA PRO A 205 -24.01 -14.96 -0.04
C PRO A 205 -23.89 -15.35 -1.52
N ASN A 206 -22.96 -14.74 -2.27
CA ASN A 206 -22.61 -15.09 -3.64
C ASN A 206 -21.23 -14.51 -4.02
N ASP A 207 -20.69 -14.93 -5.17
CA ASP A 207 -19.40 -14.47 -5.70
C ASP A 207 -19.50 -13.12 -6.46
N LEU A 208 -20.69 -12.52 -6.52
CA LEU A 208 -20.95 -11.24 -7.21
C LEU A 208 -20.77 -10.02 -6.29
N VAL A 209 -20.78 -10.21 -4.97
CA VAL A 209 -20.67 -9.11 -4.00
C VAL A 209 -19.48 -9.33 -3.07
N THR A 210 -18.34 -8.78 -3.46
CA THR A 210 -17.05 -8.91 -2.76
C THR A 210 -16.83 -7.83 -1.68
N THR A 211 -17.78 -6.89 -1.52
CA THR A 211 -17.72 -5.86 -0.48
C THR A 211 -18.07 -6.45 0.88
N LEU A 212 -17.24 -6.18 1.90
CA LEU A 212 -17.41 -6.68 3.28
C LEU A 212 -18.78 -6.47 3.91
N ASN A 213 -19.53 -5.43 3.49
CA ASN A 213 -20.89 -5.16 3.96
C ASN A 213 -21.88 -6.28 3.63
N ALA A 214 -21.53 -7.21 2.73
CA ALA A 214 -22.35 -8.34 2.32
C ALA A 214 -22.04 -9.65 3.07
N SER A 215 -21.06 -9.67 3.99
CA SER A 215 -20.70 -10.88 4.73
C SER A 215 -21.65 -11.17 5.90
N THR A 216 -22.01 -12.44 6.10
CA THR A 216 -22.85 -12.88 7.24
C THR A 216 -22.07 -13.05 8.55
N VAL A 217 -20.72 -13.14 8.50
CA VAL A 217 -19.83 -13.19 9.67
C VAL A 217 -18.61 -12.29 9.44
N ALA A 218 -18.34 -11.40 10.38
CA ALA A 218 -17.15 -10.55 10.40
C ALA A 218 -16.43 -10.68 11.74
N THR A 219 -15.12 -10.96 11.71
CA THR A 219 -14.29 -11.08 12.91
C THR A 219 -13.13 -10.08 12.83
N ASN A 220 -12.92 -9.34 13.92
CA ASN A 220 -11.78 -8.43 14.13
C ASN A 220 -10.55 -9.17 14.66
#